data_AF-A0A7J8HP32-F1
#
_entry.id   AF-A0A7J8HP32-F1
#
_cell.length_a   1.000
_cell.length_b   1.000
_cell.length_c   1.000
_cell.angle_alpha   90.00
_cell.angle_beta   90.00
_cell.angle_gamma   90.00
#
_symmetry.space_group_name_H-M   'P 1'
#
loop_
_entity.id
_entity.type
_entity.pdbx_description
1 polymer ?
#
loop_
_entity_poly.entity_id
_entity_poly.type
_entity_poly.pdbx_seq_one_letter_code
_entity_poly.pdbx_strand_id
1 'polypeptide(L)'
;MRVSGLLRFLSLTFFLITLWIFSHSYTSFSLKNIRLPRWLGSGSKESPVKTKCDLSKPCPANFFAFKICSGAANVVGPSICFEDNMIMSSVKNNVGRGLNIALVNGSTGMVLKKEYFDMYSGDPTSLVKFLKAILEDELVLVASYDDPGTKMNDEIRKLFSNLGSSYANQLGFRDSWVFLGARGIKSKSPFEQDQSP
;
A
#
# COMPACT_ATOMS: atom_id res chain seq x y z
N MET A 1 4.65 -76.01 48.39
CA MET A 1 5.02 -74.82 47.59
C MET A 1 3.92 -73.78 47.76
N ARG A 2 4.26 -72.57 48.24
CA ARG A 2 3.30 -71.61 48.83
C ARG A 2 2.39 -71.01 47.74
N VAL A 3 1.09 -71.30 47.82
CA VAL A 3 -0.01 -70.86 46.92
C VAL A 3 0.04 -69.36 46.59
N SER A 4 0.58 -68.55 47.49
CA SER A 4 0.77 -67.10 47.33
C SER A 4 1.74 -66.73 46.18
N GLY A 5 2.75 -67.56 45.89
CA GLY A 5 3.65 -67.33 44.74
C GLY A 5 2.94 -67.54 43.40
N LEU A 6 2.09 -68.58 43.32
CA LEU A 6 1.34 -68.91 42.11
C LEU A 6 0.35 -67.79 41.74
N LEU A 7 -0.34 -67.22 42.74
CA LEU A 7 -1.26 -66.09 42.57
C LEU A 7 -0.56 -64.83 42.05
N ARG A 8 0.66 -64.53 42.51
CA ARG A 8 1.42 -63.37 42.03
C ARG A 8 1.90 -63.54 40.59
N PHE A 9 2.33 -64.75 40.22
CA PHE A 9 2.68 -65.05 38.83
C PHE A 9 1.47 -64.96 37.90
N LEU A 10 0.31 -65.48 38.31
CA LEU A 10 -0.94 -65.36 37.53
C LEU A 10 -1.39 -63.91 37.35
N SER A 11 -1.23 -63.07 38.38
CA SER A 11 -1.54 -61.63 38.27
C SER A 11 -0.61 -60.91 37.31
N LEU A 12 0.70 -61.20 37.34
CA LEU A 12 1.68 -60.61 36.44
C LEU A 12 1.46 -61.03 34.99
N THR A 13 1.18 -62.30 34.73
CA THR A 13 0.91 -62.77 33.37
C THR A 13 -0.38 -62.17 32.82
N PHE A 14 -1.43 -62.06 33.64
CA PHE A 14 -2.67 -61.41 33.23
C PHE A 14 -2.45 -59.93 32.87
N PHE A 15 -1.67 -59.20 33.66
CA PHE A 15 -1.36 -57.79 33.38
C PHE A 15 -0.54 -57.59 32.11
N LEU A 16 0.41 -58.50 31.83
CA LEU A 16 1.19 -58.46 30.60
C LEU A 16 0.33 -58.80 29.38
N ILE A 17 -0.61 -59.75 29.51
CA ILE A 17 -1.54 -60.10 28.44
C ILE A 17 -2.52 -58.97 28.16
N THR A 18 -3.07 -58.30 29.19
CA THR A 18 -3.97 -57.15 28.99
C THR A 18 -3.23 -55.98 28.37
N LEU A 19 -1.99 -55.71 28.77
CA LEU A 19 -1.15 -54.66 28.16
C LEU A 19 -0.84 -54.99 26.69
N TRP A 20 -0.56 -56.26 26.38
CA TRP A 20 -0.31 -56.70 25.01
C TRP A 20 -1.55 -56.60 24.12
N ILE A 21 -2.72 -57.04 24.62
CA ILE A 21 -4.00 -56.91 23.90
C ILE A 21 -4.35 -55.43 23.70
N PHE A 22 -4.16 -54.59 24.72
CA PHE A 22 -4.40 -53.15 24.62
C PHE A 22 -3.45 -52.52 23.59
N SER A 23 -2.15 -52.81 23.65
CA SER A 23 -1.19 -52.33 22.65
C SER A 23 -1.55 -52.79 21.23
N HIS A 24 -2.00 -54.03 21.06
CA HIS A 24 -2.39 -54.54 19.75
C HIS A 24 -3.68 -53.88 19.23
N SER A 25 -4.66 -53.66 20.11
CA SER A 25 -5.92 -52.98 19.77
C SER A 25 -5.73 -51.51 19.35
N TYR A 26 -4.75 -50.81 19.94
CA TYR A 26 -4.42 -49.42 19.55
C TYR A 26 -3.57 -49.30 18.28
N THR A 27 -2.86 -50.36 17.87
CA THR A 27 -2.06 -50.34 16.62
C THR A 27 -2.89 -50.41 15.33
N SER A 28 -4.22 -50.54 15.43
CA SER A 28 -5.16 -50.43 14.31
C SER A 28 -5.78 -49.03 14.17
N PHE A 29 -5.23 -48.00 14.81
CA PHE A 29 -5.65 -46.62 14.53
C PHE A 29 -5.13 -46.18 13.16
N SER A 30 -5.98 -46.40 12.15
CA SER A 30 -5.80 -45.98 10.76
C SER A 30 -5.33 -44.52 10.67
N LEU A 31 -4.04 -44.33 10.41
CA LEU A 31 -3.42 -43.04 10.08
C LEU A 31 -3.94 -42.41 8.78
N LYS A 32 -4.93 -43.02 8.11
CA LYS A 32 -5.45 -42.55 6.82
C LYS A 32 -6.34 -41.31 6.90
N ASN A 33 -6.68 -40.82 8.10
CA ASN A 33 -7.52 -39.63 8.29
C ASN A 33 -6.85 -38.49 9.08
N ILE A 34 -5.52 -38.52 9.26
CA ILE A 34 -4.83 -37.31 9.73
C ILE A 34 -4.76 -36.32 8.57
N ARG A 35 -5.69 -35.37 8.57
CA ARG A 35 -5.55 -34.15 7.78
C ARG A 35 -4.39 -33.36 8.39
N LEU A 36 -3.22 -33.43 7.76
CA LEU A 36 -2.09 -32.59 8.10
C LEU A 36 -2.54 -31.11 8.06
N PRO A 37 -2.18 -30.29 9.07
CA PRO A 37 -2.39 -28.87 9.01
C PRO A 37 -1.77 -28.31 7.72
N ARG A 38 -2.48 -27.38 7.07
CA ARG A 38 -2.08 -26.71 5.82
C ARG A 38 -0.66 -26.10 5.85
N TRP A 39 -0.05 -26.01 7.02
CA TRP A 39 1.27 -25.45 7.27
C TRP A 39 2.43 -26.45 7.06
N LEU A 40 2.16 -27.75 6.94
CA LEU A 40 3.16 -28.78 6.59
C LEU A 40 3.37 -28.93 5.07
N GLY A 41 2.65 -28.14 4.27
CA GLY A 41 2.99 -27.97 2.86
C GLY A 41 4.29 -27.18 2.77
N SER A 42 5.38 -27.86 2.42
CA SER A 42 6.57 -27.27 1.82
C SER A 42 6.21 -26.70 0.45
N GLY A 43 5.32 -25.71 0.42
CA GLY A 43 5.32 -24.73 -0.65
C GLY A 43 6.60 -23.94 -0.45
N SER A 44 7.46 -23.93 -1.47
CA SER A 44 8.45 -22.87 -1.60
C SER A 44 7.75 -21.56 -1.24
N LYS A 45 8.11 -20.97 -0.09
CA LYS A 45 7.83 -19.56 0.14
C LYS A 45 8.68 -18.85 -0.92
N GLU A 46 8.14 -18.70 -2.13
CA GLU A 46 8.53 -17.59 -2.97
C GLU A 46 8.31 -16.37 -2.08
N SER A 47 9.41 -15.82 -1.57
CA SER A 47 9.38 -14.50 -0.96
C SER A 47 8.68 -13.61 -1.96
N PRO A 48 7.58 -12.92 -1.59
CA PRO A 48 6.91 -12.03 -2.52
C PRO A 48 7.97 -11.08 -3.06
N VAL A 49 8.18 -11.11 -4.38
CA VAL A 49 9.17 -10.26 -5.05
C VAL A 49 8.80 -8.84 -4.67
N LYS A 50 9.61 -8.19 -3.84
CA LYS A 50 9.34 -6.83 -3.39
C LYS A 50 9.50 -5.92 -4.60
N THR A 51 8.37 -5.38 -5.06
CA THR A 51 8.28 -4.41 -6.14
C THR A 51 8.47 -3.00 -5.58
N LYS A 52 8.98 -2.09 -6.42
CA LYS A 52 9.15 -0.69 -6.05
C LYS A 52 7.79 -0.09 -5.62
N CYS A 53 7.77 0.66 -4.53
CA CYS A 53 6.57 1.29 -3.97
C CYS A 53 5.43 0.29 -3.62
N ASP A 54 5.76 -0.98 -3.37
CA ASP A 54 4.81 -2.05 -3.05
C ASP A 54 3.69 -2.19 -4.10
N LEU A 55 4.04 -2.04 -5.38
CA LEU A 55 3.13 -2.22 -6.51
C LEU A 55 2.78 -3.70 -6.74
N SER A 56 1.61 -4.02 -7.29
CA SER A 56 1.23 -5.43 -7.51
C SER A 56 2.10 -6.14 -8.56
N LYS A 57 2.71 -5.39 -9.48
CA LYS A 57 3.57 -5.88 -10.56
C LYS A 57 4.74 -4.91 -10.78
N PRO A 58 5.90 -5.39 -11.23
CA PRO A 58 7.00 -4.51 -11.61
C PRO A 58 6.64 -3.70 -12.87
N CYS A 59 7.15 -2.47 -12.95
CA CYS A 59 7.05 -1.65 -14.16
C CYS A 59 7.94 -2.21 -15.28
N PRO A 60 7.57 -2.01 -16.56
CA PRO A 60 8.45 -2.30 -17.69
C PRO A 60 9.76 -1.50 -17.64
N ALA A 61 10.76 -1.93 -18.40
CA ALA A 61 12.00 -1.18 -18.55
C ALA A 61 11.72 0.24 -19.11
N ASN A 62 12.49 1.23 -18.65
CA ASN A 62 12.36 2.66 -19.01
C ASN A 62 11.07 3.35 -18.53
N PHE A 63 10.36 2.76 -17.55
CA PHE A 63 9.27 3.42 -16.84
C PHE A 63 9.63 3.64 -15.37
N PHE A 64 9.10 4.73 -14.80
CA PHE A 64 9.18 4.97 -13.36
C PHE A 64 8.01 4.31 -12.64
N ALA A 65 8.30 3.70 -11.51
CA ALA A 65 7.33 3.21 -10.54
C ALA A 65 6.95 4.34 -9.58
N PHE A 66 5.65 4.53 -9.35
CA PHE A 66 5.15 5.49 -8.39
C PHE A 66 3.88 4.99 -7.73
N LYS A 67 3.59 5.53 -6.55
CA LYS A 67 2.33 5.29 -5.83
C LYS A 67 1.93 6.57 -5.10
N ILE A 68 0.72 7.05 -5.37
CA ILE A 68 0.15 8.26 -4.77
C ILE A 68 -1.09 7.84 -3.98
N CYS A 69 -1.18 8.28 -2.73
CA CYS A 69 -2.37 8.11 -1.90
C CYS A 69 -2.74 9.47 -1.32
N SER A 70 -4.01 9.85 -1.44
CA SER A 70 -4.57 11.01 -0.75
C SER A 70 -4.61 10.77 0.76
N GLY A 71 -4.79 11.83 1.53
CA GLY A 71 -5.02 11.73 2.96
C GLY A 71 -6.41 11.18 3.28
N ALA A 72 -6.58 10.65 4.50
CA ALA A 72 -7.86 10.22 5.02
C ALA A 72 -8.36 11.23 6.06
N ALA A 73 -9.45 11.91 5.70
CA ALA A 73 -9.98 13.06 6.45
C ALA A 73 -8.84 14.03 6.79
N ASN A 74 -8.75 14.45 8.05
CA ASN A 74 -7.66 15.27 8.59
C ASN A 74 -6.71 14.49 9.51
N VAL A 75 -6.83 13.16 9.59
CA VAL A 75 -6.09 12.33 10.58
C VAL A 75 -4.86 11.64 10.00
N VAL A 76 -4.95 11.19 8.76
CA VAL A 76 -3.83 10.53 8.07
C VAL A 76 -3.48 11.35 6.85
N GLY A 77 -2.28 11.95 6.87
CA GLY A 77 -1.77 12.68 5.71
C GLY A 77 -1.46 11.78 4.51
N PRO A 78 -1.32 12.37 3.32
CA PRO A 78 -1.11 11.66 2.08
C PRO A 78 0.29 11.03 2.03
N SER A 79 0.48 10.15 1.04
CA SER A 79 1.80 9.58 0.74
C SER A 79 2.09 9.60 -0.75
N ILE A 80 3.33 9.97 -1.09
CA ILE A 80 3.85 9.91 -2.46
C ILE A 80 5.15 9.09 -2.42
N CYS A 81 5.15 7.96 -3.12
CA CYS A 81 6.32 7.14 -3.37
C CYS A 81 6.71 7.22 -4.84
N PHE A 82 8.00 7.39 -5.12
CA PHE A 82 8.56 7.44 -6.46
C PHE A 82 9.87 6.66 -6.49
N GLU A 83 9.99 5.69 -7.40
CA GLU A 83 11.17 4.83 -7.55
C GLU A 83 11.62 4.17 -6.23
N ASP A 84 10.67 3.61 -5.48
CA ASP A 84 10.84 2.99 -4.14
C ASP A 84 11.26 3.97 -3.03
N ASN A 85 11.32 5.27 -3.33
CA ASN A 85 11.61 6.30 -2.36
C ASN A 85 10.31 6.97 -1.90
N MET A 86 10.01 6.88 -0.62
CA MET A 86 8.92 7.65 -0.02
C MET A 86 9.32 9.13 0.05
N ILE A 87 8.81 9.96 -0.87
CA ILE A 87 9.22 11.36 -1.02
C ILE A 87 8.37 12.33 -0.19
N MET A 88 7.08 12.03 -0.02
CA MET A 88 6.16 12.78 0.85
C MET A 88 5.34 11.81 1.70
N SER A 89 5.26 12.05 3.01
CA SER A 89 4.43 11.25 3.92
C SER A 89 4.29 11.94 5.27
N SER A 90 3.26 11.58 6.04
CA SER A 90 3.09 11.99 7.44
C SER A 90 4.32 11.67 8.30
N VAL A 91 4.94 10.49 8.10
CA VAL A 91 6.14 10.06 8.85
C VAL A 91 7.35 10.97 8.56
N LYS A 92 7.42 11.55 7.37
CA LYS A 92 8.47 12.51 6.97
C LYS A 92 8.21 13.94 7.44
N ASN A 93 7.06 14.22 8.06
CA ASN A 93 6.65 15.55 8.50
C ASN A 93 6.74 16.62 7.39
N ASN A 94 6.43 16.24 6.15
CA ASN A 94 6.52 17.13 4.98
C ASN A 94 5.22 17.15 4.16
N VAL A 95 4.09 16.90 4.80
CA VAL A 95 2.75 16.95 4.21
C VAL A 95 1.86 17.86 5.06
N GLY A 96 0.87 18.49 4.44
CA GLY A 96 -0.06 19.39 5.11
C GLY A 96 -1.42 19.43 4.41
N ARG A 97 -2.40 20.05 5.06
CA ARG A 97 -3.76 20.23 4.51
C ARG A 97 -3.70 20.88 3.12
N GLY A 98 -4.62 20.49 2.25
CA GLY A 98 -4.77 21.01 0.89
C GLY A 98 -4.09 20.12 -0.14
N LEU A 99 -3.31 20.73 -1.04
CA LEU A 99 -2.66 20.03 -2.15
C LEU A 99 -1.17 19.81 -1.84
N ASN A 100 -0.74 18.55 -1.81
CA ASN A 100 0.65 18.16 -1.60
C ASN A 100 1.26 17.81 -2.95
N ILE A 101 2.30 18.52 -3.35
CA ILE A 101 2.85 18.46 -4.71
C ILE A 101 4.34 18.15 -4.68
N ALA A 102 4.75 17.14 -5.44
CA ALA A 102 6.15 16.85 -5.73
C ALA A 102 6.46 17.05 -7.22
N LEU A 103 7.57 17.72 -7.51
CA LEU A 103 8.13 17.85 -8.85
C LEU A 103 9.28 16.87 -9.01
N VAL A 104 9.28 16.14 -10.11
CA VAL A 104 10.32 15.17 -10.45
C VAL A 104 10.76 15.41 -11.89
N ASN A 105 12.06 15.38 -12.15
CA ASN A 105 12.57 15.47 -13.50
C ASN A 105 12.18 14.21 -14.29
N GLY A 106 11.46 14.38 -15.39
CA GLY A 106 10.89 13.30 -16.21
C GLY A 106 11.91 12.48 -17.00
N SER A 107 13.15 12.96 -17.15
CA SER A 107 14.21 12.20 -17.83
C SER A 107 15.07 11.40 -16.86
N THR A 108 15.38 11.98 -15.70
CA THR A 108 16.33 11.41 -14.72
C THR A 108 15.65 10.74 -13.53
N GLY A 109 14.38 11.06 -13.26
CA GLY A 109 13.67 10.62 -12.07
C GLY A 109 14.10 11.35 -10.79
N MET A 110 14.92 12.41 -10.89
CA MET A 110 15.38 13.17 -9.73
C MET A 110 14.25 14.03 -9.14
N VAL A 111 14.04 13.93 -7.83
CA VAL A 111 13.07 14.76 -7.10
C VAL A 111 13.61 16.19 -6.98
N LEU A 112 12.89 17.15 -7.54
CA LEU A 112 13.30 18.55 -7.63
C LEU A 112 12.73 19.37 -6.47
N LYS A 113 11.44 19.20 -6.17
CA LYS A 113 10.73 20.02 -5.19
C LYS A 113 9.61 19.24 -4.52
N LYS A 114 9.31 19.58 -3.27
CA LYS A 114 8.22 19.02 -2.47
C LYS A 114 7.60 20.14 -1.65
N GLU A 115 6.34 20.46 -1.88
CA GLU A 115 5.63 21.52 -1.20
C GLU A 115 4.18 21.11 -0.94
N TYR A 116 3.52 21.78 -0.01
CA TYR A 116 2.07 21.67 0.17
C TYR A 116 1.43 23.05 0.26
N PHE A 117 0.18 23.13 -0.18
CA PHE A 117 -0.58 24.36 -0.29
C PHE A 117 -1.92 24.20 0.40
N ASP A 118 -2.15 24.94 1.49
CA ASP A 118 -3.42 24.93 2.23
C ASP A 118 -4.53 25.58 1.42
N MET A 119 -5.38 24.74 0.83
CA MET A 119 -6.50 25.15 -0.01
C MET A 119 -7.80 25.42 0.76
N TYR A 120 -7.76 25.38 2.11
CA TYR A 120 -8.89 25.75 2.96
C TYR A 120 -8.72 27.15 3.55
N SER A 121 -7.63 27.39 4.29
CA SER A 121 -7.35 28.66 4.97
C SER A 121 -6.12 29.41 4.47
N GLY A 122 -5.33 28.81 3.57
CA GLY A 122 -4.13 29.42 3.02
C GLY A 122 -4.38 30.40 1.87
N ASP A 123 -3.29 31.02 1.42
CA ASP A 123 -3.28 31.91 0.25
C ASP A 123 -3.06 31.10 -1.05
N PRO A 124 -4.05 31.02 -1.94
CA PRO A 124 -3.94 30.28 -3.21
C PRO A 124 -2.93 30.89 -4.21
N THR A 125 -2.49 32.14 -4.00
CA THR A 125 -1.52 32.81 -4.87
C THR A 125 -0.16 32.11 -4.87
N SER A 126 0.20 31.49 -3.74
CA SER A 126 1.43 30.70 -3.60
C SER A 126 1.45 29.48 -4.54
N LEU A 127 0.31 28.78 -4.65
CA LEU A 127 0.12 27.67 -5.57
C LEU A 127 0.17 28.13 -7.03
N VAL A 128 -0.47 29.25 -7.37
CA VAL A 128 -0.43 29.81 -8.73
C VAL A 128 1.02 30.09 -9.16
N LYS A 129 1.81 30.73 -8.28
CA LYS A 129 3.23 31.00 -8.54
C LYS A 129 4.03 29.72 -8.73
N PHE A 130 3.77 28.71 -7.89
CA PHE A 130 4.41 27.40 -8.00
C PHE A 130 4.10 26.72 -9.34
N LEU A 131 2.82 26.62 -9.71
CA LEU A 131 2.38 25.95 -10.94
C LEU A 131 2.90 26.63 -12.21
N LYS A 132 2.98 27.98 -12.22
CA LYS A 132 3.52 28.73 -13.36
C LYS A 132 5.02 28.51 -13.58
N ALA A 133 5.76 28.16 -12.52
CA ALA A 133 7.20 27.93 -12.58
C ALA A 133 7.59 26.54 -13.09
N ILE A 134 6.61 25.64 -13.28
CA ILE A 134 6.84 24.25 -13.74
C ILE A 134 7.32 24.23 -15.19
N LEU A 135 8.39 23.48 -15.42
CA LEU A 135 9.02 23.29 -16.74
C LEU A 135 8.41 22.11 -17.51
N GLU A 136 8.70 21.99 -18.81
CA GLU A 136 8.13 20.93 -19.67
C GLU A 136 8.62 19.53 -19.31
N ASP A 137 9.87 19.40 -18.84
CA ASP A 137 10.47 18.11 -18.47
C ASP A 137 10.19 17.70 -17.02
N GLU A 138 9.19 18.28 -16.37
CA GLU A 138 8.84 18.02 -14.97
C GLU A 138 7.53 17.24 -14.85
N LEU A 139 7.59 16.11 -14.15
CA LEU A 139 6.43 15.38 -13.67
C LEU A 139 5.90 16.05 -12.41
N VAL A 140 4.58 16.21 -12.35
CA VAL A 140 3.85 16.86 -11.27
C VAL A 140 3.00 15.83 -10.57
N LEU A 141 3.42 15.38 -9.39
CA LEU A 141 2.69 14.41 -8.57
C LEU A 141 1.92 15.16 -7.49
N VAL A 142 0.60 14.94 -7.41
CA VAL A 142 -0.31 15.66 -6.53
C VAL A 142 -1.12 14.68 -5.69
N ALA A 143 -1.23 14.95 -4.39
CA ALA A 143 -2.13 14.25 -3.47
C ALA A 143 -2.89 15.25 -2.60
N SER A 144 -4.21 15.10 -2.49
CA SER A 144 -5.03 15.93 -1.60
C SER A 144 -4.95 15.46 -0.14
N TYR A 145 -5.23 16.38 0.79
CA TYR A 145 -5.36 16.10 2.22
C TYR A 145 -6.38 17.03 2.89
N ASP A 146 -7.36 16.47 3.60
CA ASP A 146 -8.48 17.17 4.24
C ASP A 146 -9.36 17.94 3.24
N ASP A 147 -8.93 19.08 2.74
CA ASP A 147 -9.68 19.87 1.76
C ASP A 147 -8.80 20.50 0.67
N PRO A 148 -8.87 20.02 -0.59
CA PRO A 148 -8.16 20.63 -1.71
C PRO A 148 -8.96 21.71 -2.45
N GLY A 149 -10.26 21.86 -2.19
CA GLY A 149 -11.17 22.52 -3.12
C GLY A 149 -11.65 23.92 -2.75
N THR A 150 -11.72 24.28 -1.45
CA THR A 150 -12.38 25.52 -1.01
C THR A 150 -11.81 26.79 -1.66
N LYS A 151 -10.49 26.85 -1.87
CA LYS A 151 -9.80 28.00 -2.49
C LYS A 151 -9.44 27.78 -3.97
N MET A 152 -9.94 26.73 -4.62
CA MET A 152 -9.70 26.50 -6.05
C MET A 152 -10.41 27.56 -6.88
N ASN A 153 -9.64 28.30 -7.67
CA ASN A 153 -10.15 29.33 -8.60
C ASN A 153 -9.91 28.91 -10.06
N ASP A 154 -10.54 29.64 -11.00
CA ASP A 154 -10.47 29.34 -12.43
C ASP A 154 -9.04 29.30 -12.98
N GLU A 155 -8.14 30.14 -12.44
CA GLU A 155 -6.74 30.15 -12.83
C GLU A 155 -6.03 28.84 -12.44
N ILE A 156 -6.17 28.39 -11.20
CA ILE A 156 -5.58 27.14 -10.71
C ILE A 156 -6.16 25.95 -11.47
N ARG A 157 -7.49 25.93 -11.67
CA ARG A 157 -8.18 24.88 -12.43
C ARG A 157 -7.66 24.79 -13.86
N LYS A 158 -7.45 25.93 -14.52
CA LYS A 158 -6.84 26.01 -15.85
C LYS A 158 -5.39 25.54 -15.85
N LEU A 159 -4.58 25.92 -14.85
CA LEU A 159 -3.20 25.48 -14.74
C LEU A 159 -3.08 23.95 -14.61
N PHE A 160 -3.90 23.31 -13.76
CA PHE A 160 -3.92 21.85 -13.68
C PHE A 160 -4.49 21.19 -14.93
N SER A 161 -5.50 21.79 -15.56
CA SER A 161 -6.02 21.30 -16.85
C SER A 161 -4.92 21.28 -17.92
N ASN A 162 -4.07 22.32 -17.96
CA ASN A 162 -2.92 22.39 -18.88
C ASN A 162 -1.80 21.39 -18.56
N LEU A 163 -1.76 20.85 -17.32
CA LEU A 163 -0.87 19.76 -16.93
C LEU A 163 -1.47 18.38 -17.26
N GLY A 164 -2.69 18.34 -17.82
CA GLY A 164 -3.38 17.13 -18.26
C GLY A 164 -4.51 16.65 -17.34
N SER A 165 -4.90 17.41 -16.31
CA SER A 165 -6.01 17.03 -15.42
C SER A 165 -7.36 17.14 -16.13
N SER A 166 -8.20 16.12 -15.94
CA SER A 166 -9.62 16.11 -16.32
C SER A 166 -10.53 16.58 -15.19
N TYR A 167 -10.14 16.35 -13.93
CA TYR A 167 -10.99 16.56 -12.76
C TYR A 167 -10.73 17.86 -12.02
N ALA A 168 -9.63 18.56 -12.30
CA ALA A 168 -9.30 19.84 -11.64
C ALA A 168 -10.42 20.87 -11.77
N ASN A 169 -11.22 20.86 -12.83
CA ASN A 169 -12.35 21.77 -13.00
C ASN A 169 -13.54 21.48 -12.08
N GLN A 170 -13.64 20.25 -11.55
CA GLN A 170 -14.76 19.80 -10.72
C GLN A 170 -14.37 19.65 -9.25
N LEU A 171 -13.06 19.66 -8.95
CA LEU A 171 -12.54 19.49 -7.60
C LEU A 171 -13.18 20.47 -6.60
N GLY A 172 -13.82 19.92 -5.57
CA GLY A 172 -14.63 20.60 -4.58
C GLY A 172 -14.21 20.30 -3.14
N PHE A 173 -15.06 20.73 -2.21
CA PHE A 173 -14.79 20.65 -0.78
C PHE A 173 -14.60 19.19 -0.33
N ARG A 174 -13.44 18.90 0.26
CA ARG A 174 -13.05 17.57 0.80
C ARG A 174 -13.01 16.42 -0.20
N ASP A 175 -12.95 16.71 -1.50
CA ASP A 175 -12.68 15.67 -2.48
C ASP A 175 -11.30 15.05 -2.22
N SER A 176 -11.25 13.71 -2.31
CA SER A 176 -9.99 12.99 -2.39
C SER A 176 -9.53 12.97 -3.84
N TRP A 177 -8.30 13.40 -4.09
CA TRP A 177 -7.77 13.52 -5.46
C TRP A 177 -6.29 13.20 -5.49
N VAL A 178 -5.90 12.39 -6.46
CA VAL A 178 -4.52 12.08 -6.81
C VAL A 178 -4.33 12.28 -8.30
N PHE A 179 -3.20 12.88 -8.67
CA PHE A 179 -2.92 13.25 -10.04
C PHE A 179 -1.43 13.19 -10.33
N LEU A 180 -1.07 12.64 -11.48
CA LEU A 180 0.26 12.78 -12.06
C LEU A 180 0.09 13.45 -13.42
N GLY A 181 0.69 14.63 -13.58
CA GLY A 181 0.66 15.40 -14.82
C GLY A 181 2.05 15.79 -15.30
N ALA A 182 2.09 16.45 -16.45
CA ALA A 182 3.28 17.07 -17.00
C ALA A 182 2.86 18.21 -17.92
N ARG A 183 3.70 19.24 -18.03
CA ARG A 183 3.44 20.34 -18.96
C ARG A 183 3.68 19.87 -20.40
N GLY A 184 2.86 20.34 -21.33
CA GLY A 184 2.99 20.00 -22.75
C GLY A 184 2.42 18.63 -23.14
N ILE A 185 1.76 17.93 -22.21
CA ILE A 185 1.02 16.71 -22.54
C ILE A 185 -0.12 17.04 -23.53
N LYS A 186 -0.13 16.34 -24.67
CA LYS A 186 -1.13 16.58 -25.74
C LYS A 186 -2.52 16.04 -25.40
N SER A 187 -2.59 15.12 -24.45
CA SER A 187 -3.81 14.45 -24.01
C SER A 187 -4.00 14.61 -22.51
N LYS A 188 -5.18 14.23 -22.03
CA LYS A 188 -5.43 14.05 -20.60
C LYS A 188 -4.45 13.02 -20.03
N SER A 189 -4.04 13.20 -18.78
CA SER A 189 -3.21 12.22 -18.08
C SER A 189 -4.02 10.96 -17.81
N PRO A 190 -3.46 9.76 -18.05
CA PRO A 190 -4.08 8.51 -17.64
C PRO A 190 -3.94 8.25 -16.13
N PHE A 191 -3.18 9.08 -15.41
CA PHE A 191 -2.83 8.88 -14.00
C PHE A 191 -3.55 9.90 -13.12
N GLU A 192 -4.87 9.80 -13.09
CA GLU A 192 -5.72 10.66 -12.28
C GLU A 192 -6.85 9.83 -11.67
N GLN A 193 -7.15 10.06 -10.40
CA GLN A 193 -8.29 9.46 -9.70
C GLN A 193 -8.85 10.49 -8.71
N ASP A 194 -10.17 10.52 -8.60
CA ASP A 194 -10.91 11.34 -7.65
C ASP A 194 -11.94 10.49 -6.89
N GLN A 195 -12.30 10.96 -5.71
CA GLN A 195 -13.39 10.42 -4.91
C GLN A 195 -14.03 11.58 -4.15
N SER A 196 -15.27 11.90 -4.50
CA SER A 196 -16.08 12.85 -3.74
C SER A 196 -16.46 12.30 -2.36
N PRO A 197 -16.62 13.16 -1.35
CA PRO A 197 -16.92 12.78 0.04
C PRO A 197 -18.29 12.11 0.22
#